data_AF-A0A527HJP6-F1
#
_entry.id   AF-A0A527HJP6-F1
#
_cell.length_a   1.000
_cell.length_b   1.000
_cell.length_c   1.000
_cell.angle_alpha   90.00
_cell.angle_beta   90.00
_cell.angle_gamma   90.00
#
_symmetry.space_group_name_H-M   'P 1'
#
loop_
_entity.id
_entity.type
_entity.pdbx_description
1 polymer ?
#
loop_
_entity_poly.entity_id
_entity_poly.type
_entity_poly.pdbx_seq_one_letter_code
_entity_poly.pdbx_strand_id
1 'polypeptide(L)'
;MSLSYRWVIVAAGALMSCVAIGTMFSLAIFLEPMAIDTNWSRAGISSAMTLNFLVMGLGGFAWGAISDRFGARIVVMIGAVLLGLALVLASRAGSLLSFQITYGVLVG
;
A
#
# COMPACT_ATOMS: atom_id res chain seq x y z
N MET A 1 -16.18 19.03 -20.75
CA MET A 1 -15.70 17.64 -20.56
C MET A 1 -16.68 16.71 -21.26
N SER A 2 -16.26 15.94 -22.27
CA SER A 2 -17.12 14.97 -22.95
C SER A 2 -17.48 13.81 -22.00
N LEU A 3 -18.67 13.23 -22.13
CA LEU A 3 -19.18 12.16 -21.26
C LEU A 3 -18.18 10.98 -21.14
N SER A 4 -17.43 10.70 -22.22
CA SER A 4 -16.43 9.64 -22.29
C SER A 4 -15.24 9.84 -21.35
N TYR A 5 -14.78 11.08 -21.14
CA TYR A 5 -13.62 11.36 -20.28
C TYR A 5 -13.93 11.14 -18.79
N ARG A 6 -15.19 11.30 -18.38
CA ARG A 6 -15.64 11.04 -17.00
C ARG A 6 -15.51 9.55 -16.66
N TRP A 7 -15.87 8.67 -17.59
CA TRP A 7 -15.75 7.22 -17.42
C TRP A 7 -14.29 6.74 -17.37
N VAL A 8 -13.39 7.39 -18.09
CA VAL A 8 -11.94 7.09 -18.01
C VAL A 8 -11.40 7.35 -16.60
N ILE A 9 -11.81 8.45 -15.97
CA ILE A 9 -11.38 8.78 -14.59
C ILE A 9 -11.93 7.74 -13.60
N VAL A 10 -13.18 7.32 -13.76
CA VAL A 10 -13.79 6.27 -12.92
C VAL A 10 -13.04 4.95 -13.09
N ALA A 11 -12.76 4.53 -14.33
CA ALA A 11 -12.02 3.30 -14.60
C ALA A 11 -10.60 3.35 -14.03
N ALA A 12 -9.90 4.48 -14.16
CA ALA A 12 -8.57 4.67 -13.59
C ALA A 12 -8.60 4.62 -12.05
N GLY A 13 -9.56 5.32 -11.41
CA GLY A 13 -9.74 5.28 -9.97
C GLY A 13 -10.05 3.87 -9.46
N ALA A 14 -10.96 3.16 -10.14
CA ALA A 14 -11.31 1.78 -9.80
C ALA A 14 -10.10 0.84 -9.94
N LEU A 15 -9.31 0.97 -11.00
CA LEU A 15 -8.09 0.19 -11.20
C LEU A 15 -7.08 0.47 -10.07
N MET A 16 -6.85 1.73 -9.72
CA MET A 16 -5.90 2.09 -8.66
C MET A 16 -6.34 1.59 -7.28
N SER A 17 -7.63 1.72 -6.95
CA SER A 17 -8.18 1.15 -5.72
C SER A 17 -8.07 -0.37 -5.70
N CYS A 18 -8.31 -1.03 -6.84
CA CYS A 18 -8.15 -2.48 -6.99
C CYS A 18 -6.70 -2.90 -6.72
N VAL A 19 -5.70 -2.18 -7.27
CA VAL A 19 -4.28 -2.45 -7.03
C VAL A 19 -3.92 -2.21 -5.57
N ALA A 20 -4.34 -1.08 -4.98
CA ALA A 20 -4.03 -0.74 -3.59
C ALA A 20 -4.58 -1.79 -2.61
N ILE A 21 -5.88 -2.10 -2.73
CA ILE A 21 -6.55 -3.09 -1.87
C ILE A 21 -6.03 -4.49 -2.15
N GLY A 22 -5.84 -4.86 -3.43
CA GLY A 22 -5.33 -6.17 -3.82
C GLY A 22 -3.92 -6.42 -3.28
N THR A 23 -3.06 -5.41 -3.33
CA THR A 23 -1.72 -5.47 -2.73
C THR A 23 -1.81 -5.71 -1.23
N MET A 24 -2.64 -4.94 -0.54
CA MET A 24 -2.80 -5.04 0.90
C MET A 24 -3.24 -6.44 1.35
N PHE A 25 -4.23 -7.03 0.68
CA PHE A 25 -4.72 -8.37 1.00
C PHE A 25 -3.83 -9.50 0.48
N SER A 26 -2.94 -9.24 -0.48
CA SER A 26 -2.00 -10.24 -0.97
C SER A 26 -1.08 -10.76 0.15
N LEU A 27 -0.71 -9.92 1.12
CA LEU A 27 0.10 -10.34 2.26
C LEU A 27 -0.56 -11.45 3.07
N ALA A 28 -1.89 -11.44 3.23
CA ALA A 28 -2.60 -12.49 3.96
C ALA A 28 -2.47 -13.86 3.26
N ILE A 29 -2.41 -13.86 1.92
CA ILE A 29 -2.22 -15.06 1.11
C ILE A 29 -0.75 -15.51 1.18
N PHE A 30 0.19 -14.57 1.11
CA PHE A 30 1.63 -14.85 1.13
C PHE A 30 2.21 -15.09 2.53
N LEU A 31 1.45 -14.88 3.60
CA LEU A 31 1.93 -14.98 4.98
C LEU A 31 2.50 -16.36 5.30
N GLU A 32 1.78 -17.42 4.94
CA GLU A 32 2.20 -18.80 5.19
C GLU A 32 3.44 -19.20 4.38
N PRO A 33 3.50 -19.02 3.05
CA PRO A 33 4.71 -19.33 2.30
C PRO A 33 5.91 -18.46 2.71
N MET A 34 5.71 -17.16 3.00
CA MET A 34 6.79 -16.32 3.55
C MET A 34 7.32 -16.86 4.87
N ALA A 35 6.44 -17.25 5.80
CA ALA A 35 6.87 -17.76 7.10
C ALA A 35 7.70 -19.04 6.98
N ILE A 36 7.36 -19.91 6.01
CA ILE A 36 8.10 -21.14 5.73
C ILE A 36 9.48 -20.84 5.11
N ASP A 37 9.52 -20.00 4.07
CA ASP A 37 10.77 -19.73 3.33
C ASP A 37 11.78 -18.89 4.12
N THR A 38 11.29 -17.89 4.86
CA THR A 38 12.13 -16.98 5.65
C THR A 38 12.40 -17.47 7.07
N ASN A 39 11.68 -18.50 7.51
CA ASN A 39 11.66 -19.00 8.88
C ASN A 39 11.25 -17.91 9.92
N TRP A 40 10.53 -16.87 9.47
CA TRP A 40 10.02 -15.81 10.33
C TRP A 40 8.73 -16.22 11.04
N SER A 41 8.49 -15.65 12.23
CA SER A 41 7.23 -15.87 12.95
C SER A 41 6.04 -15.29 12.18
N ARG A 42 4.97 -16.08 12.02
CA ARG A 42 3.68 -15.65 11.47
C ARG A 42 3.13 -14.41 12.18
N ALA A 43 3.30 -14.34 13.50
CA ALA A 43 2.88 -13.18 14.28
C ALA A 43 3.68 -11.92 13.92
N GLY A 44 4.97 -12.08 13.61
CA GLY A 44 5.82 -10.98 13.16
C GLY A 44 5.48 -10.49 11.76
N ILE A 45 5.11 -11.38 10.84
CA ILE A 45 4.66 -10.98 9.50
C ILE A 45 3.29 -10.28 9.58
N SER A 46 2.37 -10.83 10.39
CA SER A 46 1.04 -10.25 10.62
C SER A 46 1.10 -8.85 11.26
N SER A 47 2.07 -8.59 12.15
CA SER A 47 2.22 -7.25 12.74
C SER A 47 2.57 -6.17 11.72
N ALA A 48 3.13 -6.53 10.55
CA ALA A 48 3.28 -5.60 9.43
C ALA A 48 1.92 -5.13 8.89
N MET A 49 0.92 -6.01 8.83
CA MET A 49 -0.44 -5.66 8.45
C MET A 49 -1.11 -4.75 9.49
N THR A 50 -0.88 -5.01 10.78
CA THR A 50 -1.36 -4.13 11.86
C THR A 50 -0.76 -2.72 11.75
N LEU A 51 0.55 -2.63 11.53
CA LEU A 51 1.23 -1.35 11.29
C LEU A 51 0.66 -0.65 10.05
N ASN A 52 0.42 -1.40 8.97
CA ASN A 52 -0.21 -0.87 7.76
C ASN A 52 -1.55 -0.18 8.05
N PHE A 53 -2.46 -0.83 8.78
CA PHE A 53 -3.73 -0.21 9.14
C PHE A 53 -3.56 1.04 10.04
N LEU A 54 -2.63 1.01 10.99
CA LEU A 54 -2.35 2.15 11.86
C LEU A 54 -1.83 3.35 11.07
N VAL A 55 -0.86 3.11 10.20
CA VAL A 55 -0.27 4.15 9.35
C VAL A 55 -1.29 4.65 8.34
N MET A 56 -2.13 3.79 7.77
CA MET A 56 -3.18 4.20 6.85
C MET A 56 -4.24 5.08 7.54
N GLY A 57 -4.61 4.77 8.78
CA GLY A 57 -5.51 5.60 9.58
C GLY A 57 -4.93 6.99 9.88
N LEU A 58 -3.67 7.04 10.35
CA LEU A 58 -2.98 8.30 10.66
C LEU A 58 -2.62 9.10 9.40
N GLY A 59 -2.12 8.42 8.39
CA GLY A 59 -1.74 8.93 7.08
C GLY A 59 -2.93 9.45 6.30
N GLY A 60 -4.13 8.90 6.50
CA GLY A 60 -5.37 9.39 5.89
C GLY A 60 -5.63 10.87 6.17
N PHE A 61 -5.33 11.37 7.38
CA PHE A 61 -5.45 12.79 7.71
C PHE A 61 -4.45 13.64 6.91
N ALA A 62 -3.19 13.19 6.83
CA ALA A 62 -2.14 13.88 6.10
C ALA A 62 -2.43 13.90 4.59
N TRP A 63 -2.76 12.73 4.01
CA TRP A 63 -3.09 12.59 2.60
C TRP A 63 -4.38 13.33 2.22
N GLY A 64 -5.37 13.39 3.11
CA GLY A 64 -6.56 14.21 2.93
C GLY A 64 -6.20 15.70 2.81
N ALA A 65 -5.45 16.23 3.77
CA ALA A 65 -5.02 17.63 3.75
C ALA A 65 -4.14 17.97 2.53
N ILE A 66 -3.25 17.05 2.12
CA ILE A 66 -2.43 17.22 0.92
C ILE A 66 -3.31 17.17 -0.34
N SER A 67 -4.31 16.28 -0.40
CA SER A 67 -5.24 16.17 -1.52
C SER A 67 -6.05 17.45 -1.71
N ASP A 68 -6.50 18.06 -0.62
CA ASP A 68 -7.25 19.31 -0.67
C ASP A 68 -6.38 20.48 -1.15
N ARG A 69 -5.08 20.48 -0.83
CA ARG A 69 -4.14 21.57 -1.18
C ARG A 69 -3.53 21.44 -2.57
N PHE A 70 -3.13 20.23 -2.98
CA PHE A 70 -2.39 19.98 -4.23
C PHE A 70 -3.24 19.29 -5.30
N GLY A 71 -4.47 18.93 -4.98
CA GLY A 71 -5.40 18.24 -5.86
C GLY A 71 -5.15 16.72 -5.93
N ALA A 72 -6.24 15.98 -6.10
CA ALA A 72 -6.26 14.52 -6.08
C ALA A 72 -5.29 13.87 -7.09
N ARG A 73 -5.08 14.48 -8.27
CA ARG A 73 -4.23 13.90 -9.32
C ARG A 73 -2.77 13.73 -8.89
N ILE A 74 -2.20 14.74 -8.22
CA ILE A 74 -0.80 14.71 -7.77
C ILE A 74 -0.64 13.68 -6.66
N VAL A 75 -1.55 13.71 -5.67
CA VAL A 75 -1.56 12.78 -4.54
C VAL A 75 -1.61 11.33 -5.00
N VAL A 76 -2.51 11.04 -5.93
CA VAL A 76 -2.68 9.68 -6.44
C VAL A 76 -1.44 9.19 -7.21
N MET A 77 -0.79 10.06 -8.00
CA MET A 77 0.46 9.67 -8.68
C MET A 77 1.61 9.43 -7.70
N ILE A 78 1.74 10.27 -6.67
CA ILE A 78 2.75 10.07 -5.62
C ILE A 78 2.47 8.76 -4.87
N GLY A 79 1.22 8.51 -4.49
CA GLY A 79 0.81 7.29 -3.81
C GLY A 79 1.09 6.03 -4.64
N ALA A 80 0.81 6.06 -5.95
CA ALA A 80 1.10 4.94 -6.84
C ALA A 80 2.61 4.63 -6.94
N VAL A 81 3.44 5.68 -7.05
CA VAL A 81 4.90 5.53 -7.07
C VAL A 81 5.41 5.02 -5.71
N LEU A 82 4.90 5.58 -4.61
CA LEU A 82 5.25 5.17 -3.25
C LEU A 82 4.91 3.69 -3.01
N LEU A 83 3.71 3.26 -3.40
CA LEU A 83 3.26 1.86 -3.30
C LEU A 83 4.18 0.93 -4.09
N GLY A 84 4.51 1.28 -5.34
CA GLY A 84 5.42 0.50 -6.17
C GLY A 84 6.82 0.39 -5.55
N LEU A 85 7.36 1.49 -5.05
CA LEU A 85 8.66 1.51 -4.36
C LEU A 85 8.63 0.69 -3.06
N ALA A 86 7.56 0.81 -2.28
CA ALA A 86 7.36 0.05 -1.05
C ALA A 86 7.40 -1.45 -1.30
N LEU A 87 6.74 -1.92 -2.36
CA LEU A 87 6.74 -3.34 -2.74
C LEU A 87 8.12 -3.83 -3.21
N VAL A 88 8.84 -3.03 -4.01
CA VAL A 88 10.21 -3.36 -4.43
C VAL A 88 11.15 -3.44 -3.23
N LEU A 89 11.01 -2.53 -2.26
CA LEU A 89 11.78 -2.55 -1.03
C LEU A 89 11.43 -3.75 -0.14
N ALA A 90 10.12 -4.05 0.01
CA ALA A 90 9.66 -5.21 0.77
C ALA A 90 10.15 -6.52 0.16
N SER A 91 10.20 -6.64 -1.17
CA SER A 91 10.76 -7.81 -1.87
C SER A 91 12.25 -8.01 -1.61
N ARG A 92 12.98 -6.98 -1.19
CA ARG A 92 14.41 -7.04 -0.87
C ARG A 92 14.68 -7.06 0.64
N ALA A 93 13.64 -7.16 1.46
CA ALA A 93 13.77 -7.16 2.91
C ALA A 93 14.46 -8.46 3.38
N GLY A 94 15.70 -8.34 3.86
CA GLY A 94 16.45 -9.47 4.41
C GLY A 94 16.15 -9.79 5.88
N SER A 95 15.34 -8.95 6.55
CA SER A 95 14.96 -9.16 7.95
C SER A 95 13.49 -8.85 8.20
N LEU A 96 12.92 -9.52 9.20
CA LEU A 96 11.53 -9.34 9.62
C LEU A 96 11.23 -7.87 9.97
N LEU A 97 12.14 -7.20 10.66
CA LEU A 97 11.98 -5.81 11.08
C LEU A 97 12.00 -4.86 9.88
N SER A 98 12.91 -5.09 8.92
CA SER A 98 12.92 -4.33 7.67
C SER A 98 11.61 -4.49 6.90
N PHE A 99 11.07 -5.71 6.82
CA PHE A 99 9.80 -5.99 6.17
C PHE A 99 8.62 -5.29 6.89
N GLN A 100 8.57 -5.35 8.21
CA GLN A 100 7.53 -4.68 9.00
C GLN A 100 7.52 -3.16 8.79
N ILE A 101 8.69 -2.53 8.70
CA ILE A 101 8.79 -1.09 8.43
C ILE A 101 8.42 -0.79 6.99
N THR A 102 9.00 -1.50 6.01
CA THR A 102 8.74 -1.20 4.59
C THR A 102 7.29 -1.48 4.23
N TYR A 103 6.76 -2.64 4.61
CA TYR A 103 5.38 -3.00 4.29
C TYR A 103 4.38 -2.28 5.20
N GLY A 104 4.65 -2.21 6.51
CA GLY A 104 3.73 -1.57 7.45
C GLY A 104 3.67 -0.06 7.35
N VAL A 105 4.76 0.62 6.98
CA VAL A 105 4.81 2.10 6.96
C VAL A 105 4.75 2.69 5.55
N LEU A 106 5.37 2.05 4.55
CA LEU A 106 5.38 2.63 3.20
C LEU A 106 4.17 2.23 2.35
N VAL A 107 3.50 1.11 2.67
CA VAL A 107 2.27 0.68 1.98
C VAL A 107 1.02 1.27 2.65
N GLY A 108 1.10 1.62 3.95
CA GLY A 108 -0.02 2.17 4.72
C GLY A 108 -0.12 3.67 4.52
#